data_AF-A0A843T339-F1
#
_entry.id   AF-A0A843T339-F1
#
_cell.length_a   1.000
_cell.length_b   1.000
_cell.length_c   1.000
_cell.angle_alpha   90.00
_cell.angle_beta   90.00
_cell.angle_gamma   90.00
#
_symmetry.space_group_name_H-M   'P 1'
#
loop_
_entity.id
_entity.type
_entity.pdbx_description
1 polymer ?
#
loop_
_entity_poly.entity_id
_entity_poly.type
_entity_poly.pdbx_seq_one_letter_code
_entity_poly.pdbx_strand_id
1 'polypeptide(L)'
;MTTSAVLTEGSPLGAFRAVLKSQYHAGLAMLRQTIDQCPEELWSDDEPVNAFWQVAYHALYFTHLYLQPDEAFFRPWPGHQPDVQHEDGIAGTPDPASDLPLIPRPYTKEQTLAYWQFCDDMVDDAVAALDLQRPTSGFSWYRVSKLEHQIINLRHLQHRLAQLADRLRSKEGVGTRWVAARRVTADEFPIPITPRSPMMTFSSTMRSSFLRELESVRREIEAYSDESLIWSLPPGVPNSAGTLALHIAGNLQHYFGAVLGGTAYIRDRPAEFSTRDVSRSELLVRIAAAEAAVAGALDASTQLDLAQPFSEPLGGAALTTAEVIIHLAVHLAYHLGQIDYHRRLVTGDPAGINAVDPSRLASRLPPGASSP
;
A
#
# COMPACT_ATOMS: atom_id res chain seq x y z
N MET A 1 26.63 -11.69 -32.01
CA MET A 1 27.16 -11.68 -30.64
C MET A 1 26.51 -10.53 -29.91
N THR A 2 25.36 -10.79 -29.32
CA THR A 2 24.61 -9.84 -28.49
C THR A 2 25.03 -10.07 -27.05
N THR A 3 25.70 -9.08 -26.48
CA THR A 3 26.15 -9.09 -25.09
C THR A 3 24.92 -9.08 -24.18
N SER A 4 24.64 -10.22 -23.55
CA SER A 4 23.71 -10.31 -22.42
C SER A 4 24.28 -9.45 -21.30
N ALA A 5 23.65 -8.30 -21.04
CA ALA A 5 23.97 -7.49 -19.88
C ALA A 5 23.49 -8.27 -18.66
N VAL A 6 24.43 -8.92 -17.97
CA VAL A 6 24.21 -9.52 -16.66
C VAL A 6 23.75 -8.39 -15.74
N LEU A 7 22.48 -8.44 -15.31
CA LEU A 7 21.92 -7.55 -14.30
C LEU A 7 22.65 -7.84 -12.99
N THR A 8 23.64 -7.02 -12.64
CA THR A 8 24.36 -7.14 -11.37
C THR A 8 23.49 -6.66 -10.22
N GLU A 9 23.52 -7.39 -9.11
CA GLU A 9 22.66 -7.20 -7.93
C GLU A 9 22.80 -5.81 -7.28
N GLY A 10 23.90 -5.09 -7.50
CA GLY A 10 24.09 -3.73 -6.98
C GLY A 10 23.76 -2.57 -7.91
N SER A 11 23.02 -2.79 -9.00
CA SER A 11 22.44 -1.68 -9.76
C SER A 11 21.28 -1.01 -8.98
N PRO A 12 20.96 0.28 -9.20
CA PRO A 12 19.79 0.91 -8.58
C PRO A 12 18.49 0.13 -8.81
N LEU A 13 18.35 -0.51 -9.97
CA LEU A 13 17.22 -1.38 -10.28
C LEU A 13 17.24 -2.69 -9.48
N GLY A 14 18.43 -3.27 -9.25
CA GLY A 14 18.63 -4.41 -8.34
C GLY A 14 18.20 -4.08 -6.91
N ALA A 15 18.61 -2.93 -6.40
CA ALA A 15 18.16 -2.44 -5.09
C ALA A 15 16.63 -2.29 -5.03
N PHE A 16 15.99 -1.73 -6.07
CA PHE A 16 14.52 -1.65 -6.11
C PHE A 16 13.83 -3.00 -6.07
N ARG A 17 14.34 -3.99 -6.79
CA ARG A 17 13.81 -5.36 -6.73
C ARG A 17 13.93 -5.93 -5.32
N ALA A 18 15.08 -5.75 -4.66
CA ALA A 18 15.27 -6.20 -3.28
C ALA A 18 14.26 -5.55 -2.32
N VAL A 19 14.01 -4.23 -2.44
CA VAL A 19 13.02 -3.55 -1.61
C VAL A 19 11.60 -4.04 -1.91
N LEU A 20 11.21 -4.16 -3.18
CA LEU A 20 9.89 -4.67 -3.55
C LEU A 20 9.66 -6.07 -2.96
N LYS A 21 10.63 -6.99 -3.13
CA LYS A 21 10.58 -8.34 -2.53
C LYS A 21 10.37 -8.26 -1.02
N SER A 22 11.21 -7.47 -0.34
CA SER A 22 11.13 -7.29 1.11
C SER A 22 9.76 -6.78 1.57
N GLN A 23 9.20 -5.78 0.88
CA GLN A 23 7.93 -5.18 1.25
C GLN A 23 6.71 -6.06 0.91
N TYR A 24 6.78 -6.85 -0.16
CA TYR A 24 5.74 -7.85 -0.44
C TYR A 24 5.70 -8.93 0.64
N HIS A 25 6.86 -9.51 0.99
CA HIS A 25 6.94 -10.47 2.09
C HIS A 25 6.50 -9.87 3.43
N ALA A 26 6.82 -8.61 3.71
CA ALA A 26 6.37 -7.94 4.92
C ALA A 26 4.84 -7.79 4.95
N GLY A 27 4.22 -7.35 3.86
CA GLY A 27 2.76 -7.23 3.75
C GLY A 27 2.05 -8.58 3.81
N LEU A 28 2.59 -9.59 3.13
CA LEU A 28 2.09 -10.95 3.19
C LEU A 28 2.23 -11.53 4.60
N ALA A 29 3.34 -11.33 5.30
CA ALA A 29 3.51 -11.79 6.69
C ALA A 29 2.48 -11.16 7.64
N MET A 30 2.18 -9.87 7.47
CA MET A 30 1.11 -9.21 8.24
C MET A 30 -0.28 -9.75 7.89
N LEU A 31 -0.54 -10.03 6.62
CA LEU A 31 -1.79 -10.66 6.18
C LEU A 31 -1.95 -12.06 6.77
N ARG A 32 -0.90 -12.90 6.74
CA ARG A 32 -0.90 -14.22 7.39
C ARG A 32 -1.19 -14.12 8.87
N GLN A 33 -0.53 -13.21 9.60
CA GLN A 33 -0.81 -13.01 11.01
C GLN A 33 -2.29 -12.65 11.24
N THR A 34 -2.83 -11.77 10.40
CA THR A 34 -4.22 -11.31 10.51
C THR A 34 -5.22 -12.43 10.24
N ILE A 35 -4.91 -13.32 9.28
CA ILE A 35 -5.70 -14.53 8.98
C ILE A 35 -5.59 -15.55 10.12
N ASP A 36 -4.38 -15.85 10.60
CA ASP A 36 -4.13 -16.81 11.69
C ASP A 36 -4.86 -16.41 12.99
N GLN A 37 -4.97 -15.11 13.25
CA GLN A 37 -5.62 -14.57 14.45
C GLN A 37 -7.14 -14.45 14.34
N CYS A 38 -7.72 -14.59 13.15
CA CYS A 38 -9.16 -14.43 12.95
C CYS A 38 -9.92 -15.68 13.45
N PRO A 39 -10.89 -15.56 14.37
CA PRO A 39 -11.70 -16.71 14.80
C PRO A 39 -12.65 -17.17 13.69
N GLU A 40 -13.12 -18.42 13.76
CA GLU A 40 -14.01 -19.01 12.73
C GLU A 40 -15.35 -18.26 12.61
N GLU A 41 -15.86 -17.75 13.74
CA GLU A 41 -17.09 -16.97 13.79
C GLU A 41 -16.96 -15.66 13.02
N LEU A 42 -15.80 -14.98 13.11
CA LEU A 42 -15.53 -13.75 12.38
C LEU A 42 -15.16 -14.00 10.92
N TRP A 43 -14.61 -15.18 10.61
CA TRP A 43 -14.14 -15.54 9.28
C TRP A 43 -15.25 -15.45 8.22
N SER A 44 -16.43 -15.94 8.58
CA SER A 44 -17.61 -16.03 7.71
C SER A 44 -18.73 -15.06 8.09
N ASP A 45 -18.45 -14.09 8.99
CA ASP A 45 -19.40 -13.06 9.41
C ASP A 45 -19.90 -12.26 8.20
N ASP A 46 -21.23 -12.25 8.02
CA ASP A 46 -21.95 -11.61 6.93
C ASP A 46 -22.60 -10.27 7.33
N GLU A 47 -22.42 -9.82 8.58
CA GLU A 47 -22.85 -8.49 9.02
C GLU A 47 -22.16 -7.38 8.18
N PRO A 48 -20.85 -7.43 7.90
CA PRO A 48 -20.20 -6.46 7.03
C PRO A 48 -20.43 -6.77 5.55
N VAL A 49 -20.45 -5.73 4.69
CA VAL A 49 -20.66 -5.86 3.23
C VAL A 49 -19.81 -6.96 2.57
N ASN A 50 -18.56 -7.12 3.02
CA ASN A 50 -17.70 -8.23 2.62
C ASN A 50 -17.24 -8.98 3.87
N ALA A 51 -17.39 -10.30 3.87
CA ALA A 51 -16.88 -11.20 4.90
C ALA A 51 -15.35 -11.17 4.97
N PHE A 52 -14.80 -11.63 6.09
CA PHE A 52 -13.34 -11.59 6.31
C PHE A 52 -12.58 -12.40 5.25
N TRP A 53 -13.08 -13.61 4.94
CA TRP A 53 -12.50 -14.46 3.91
C TRP A 53 -12.48 -13.79 2.52
N GLN A 54 -13.52 -13.02 2.17
CA GLN A 54 -13.62 -12.34 0.88
C GLN A 54 -12.52 -11.29 0.74
N VAL A 55 -12.32 -10.47 1.77
CA VAL A 55 -11.29 -9.43 1.77
C VAL A 55 -9.89 -10.03 1.74
N ALA A 56 -9.66 -11.10 2.51
CA ALA A 56 -8.38 -11.82 2.53
C ALA A 56 -8.06 -12.47 1.17
N TYR A 57 -9.03 -13.18 0.59
CA TYR A 57 -8.89 -13.82 -0.71
C TYR A 57 -8.69 -12.78 -1.82
N HIS A 58 -9.45 -11.69 -1.83
CA HIS A 58 -9.30 -10.58 -2.79
C HIS A 58 -7.92 -9.91 -2.71
N ALA A 59 -7.38 -9.72 -1.50
CA ALA A 59 -6.02 -9.19 -1.31
C ALA A 59 -4.97 -10.08 -1.99
N LEU A 60 -5.09 -11.40 -1.80
CA LEU A 60 -4.21 -12.39 -2.42
C LEU A 60 -4.41 -12.48 -3.93
N TYR A 61 -5.66 -12.43 -4.40
CA TYR A 61 -6.01 -12.49 -5.82
C TYR A 61 -5.26 -11.43 -6.62
N PHE A 62 -5.36 -10.18 -6.19
CA PHE A 62 -4.68 -9.07 -6.88
C PHE A 62 -3.18 -9.03 -6.62
N THR A 63 -2.71 -9.47 -5.44
CA THR A 63 -1.26 -9.64 -5.21
C THR A 63 -0.68 -10.60 -6.24
N HIS A 64 -1.30 -11.77 -6.42
CA HIS A 64 -0.92 -12.77 -7.40
C HIS A 64 -1.02 -12.25 -8.84
N LEU A 65 -2.16 -11.65 -9.21
CA LEU A 65 -2.40 -11.13 -10.56
C LEU A 65 -1.37 -10.07 -10.93
N TYR A 66 -1.10 -9.12 -10.04
CA TYR A 66 -0.27 -7.96 -10.37
C TYR A 66 1.23 -8.20 -10.22
N LEU A 67 1.64 -9.31 -9.60
CA LEU A 67 3.00 -9.83 -9.70
C LEU A 67 3.31 -10.40 -11.11
N GLN A 68 2.31 -10.57 -11.98
CA GLN A 68 2.52 -11.04 -13.36
C GLN A 68 3.00 -9.92 -14.31
N PRO A 69 3.69 -10.28 -15.40
CA PRO A 69 4.07 -9.34 -16.46
C PRO A 69 2.88 -8.61 -17.11
N ASP A 70 1.76 -9.30 -17.31
CA ASP A 70 0.50 -8.79 -17.82
C ASP A 70 -0.61 -9.84 -17.63
N GLU A 71 -1.83 -9.50 -18.04
CA GLU A 71 -3.01 -10.36 -17.94
C GLU A 71 -2.86 -11.70 -18.68
N ALA A 72 -2.13 -11.74 -19.82
CA ALA A 72 -1.95 -12.97 -20.59
C ALA A 72 -0.99 -13.96 -19.92
N PHE A 73 -0.12 -13.48 -19.03
CA PHE A 73 0.75 -14.33 -18.20
C PHE A 73 0.05 -14.89 -16.97
N PHE A 74 -1.11 -14.35 -16.57
CA PHE A 74 -1.81 -14.82 -15.39
C PHE A 74 -2.25 -16.28 -15.52
N ARG A 75 -1.92 -17.08 -14.51
CA ARG A 75 -2.35 -18.47 -14.38
C ARG A 75 -3.04 -18.62 -13.03
N PRO A 76 -4.35 -18.96 -13.00
CA PRO A 76 -5.09 -19.14 -11.76
C PRO A 76 -4.38 -20.10 -10.80
N TRP A 77 -4.48 -19.81 -9.50
CA TRP A 77 -4.02 -20.74 -8.47
C TRP A 77 -4.88 -22.02 -8.54
N PRO A 78 -4.32 -23.24 -8.40
CA PRO A 78 -5.11 -24.48 -8.53
C PRO A 78 -6.33 -24.59 -7.62
N GLY A 79 -6.35 -23.85 -6.50
CA GLY A 79 -7.49 -23.79 -5.59
C GLY A 79 -8.55 -22.74 -5.95
N HIS A 80 -8.37 -21.95 -7.02
CA HIS A 80 -9.40 -21.02 -7.51
C HIS A 80 -10.65 -21.79 -7.93
N GLN A 81 -11.82 -21.29 -7.50
CA GLN A 81 -13.11 -21.78 -7.94
C GLN A 81 -13.53 -21.02 -9.21
N PRO A 82 -13.51 -21.66 -10.40
CA PRO A 82 -13.89 -21.02 -11.65
C PRO A 82 -15.42 -20.92 -11.76
N ASP A 83 -15.90 -20.47 -12.93
CA ASP A 83 -17.32 -20.45 -13.30
C ASP A 83 -18.17 -19.56 -12.37
N VAL A 84 -17.64 -18.37 -12.06
CA VAL A 84 -18.31 -17.32 -11.28
C VAL A 84 -18.18 -15.98 -11.99
N GLN A 85 -19.06 -15.03 -11.69
CA GLN A 85 -19.04 -13.71 -12.34
C GLN A 85 -17.88 -12.83 -11.83
N HIS A 86 -17.53 -12.94 -10.53
CA HIS A 86 -16.45 -12.19 -9.90
C HIS A 86 -15.45 -13.14 -9.23
N GLU A 87 -14.40 -13.49 -9.96
CA GLU A 87 -13.39 -14.48 -9.55
C GLU A 87 -12.52 -14.05 -8.35
N ASP A 88 -12.49 -12.75 -8.04
CA ASP A 88 -11.75 -12.15 -6.93
C ASP A 88 -12.50 -12.23 -5.59
N GLY A 89 -13.72 -12.77 -5.57
CA GLY A 89 -14.50 -13.02 -4.37
C GLY A 89 -15.24 -11.81 -3.79
N ILE A 90 -15.20 -10.65 -4.47
CA ILE A 90 -15.96 -9.47 -4.07
C ILE A 90 -17.17 -9.33 -5.00
N ALA A 91 -18.37 -9.24 -4.41
CA ALA A 91 -19.59 -9.11 -5.19
C ALA A 91 -19.64 -7.75 -5.89
N GLY A 92 -19.77 -7.76 -7.23
CA GLY A 92 -20.09 -6.60 -8.05
C GLY A 92 -21.56 -6.61 -8.49
N THR A 93 -21.87 -5.79 -9.49
CA THR A 93 -23.19 -5.78 -10.12
C THR A 93 -23.41 -7.09 -10.88
N PRO A 94 -24.46 -7.88 -10.57
CA PRO A 94 -24.74 -9.11 -11.30
C PRO A 94 -25.01 -8.84 -12.78
N ASP A 95 -24.44 -9.65 -13.66
CA ASP A 95 -24.82 -9.71 -15.07
C ASP A 95 -26.15 -10.48 -15.17
N PRO A 96 -27.26 -9.82 -15.54
CA PRO A 96 -28.56 -10.49 -15.65
C PRO A 96 -28.61 -11.52 -16.79
N ALA A 97 -27.63 -11.52 -17.70
CA ALA A 97 -27.52 -12.50 -18.78
C ALA A 97 -26.67 -13.73 -18.39
N SER A 98 -26.10 -13.77 -17.19
CA SER A 98 -25.23 -14.85 -16.73
C SER A 98 -25.95 -15.76 -15.72
N ASP A 99 -25.91 -17.07 -15.98
CA ASP A 99 -26.40 -18.10 -15.06
C ASP A 99 -25.35 -18.52 -14.01
N LEU A 100 -24.15 -17.92 -14.05
CA LEU A 100 -23.07 -18.25 -13.12
C LEU A 100 -23.33 -17.64 -11.73
N PRO A 101 -22.92 -18.32 -10.65
CA PRO A 101 -22.88 -17.72 -9.32
C PRO A 101 -22.11 -16.40 -9.31
N LEU A 102 -22.57 -15.43 -8.52
CA LEU A 102 -21.98 -14.09 -8.49
C LEU A 102 -20.52 -14.11 -8.02
N ILE A 103 -20.22 -14.89 -7.00
CA ILE A 103 -18.89 -15.05 -6.38
C ILE A 103 -18.64 -16.53 -6.03
N PRO A 104 -17.37 -16.92 -5.81
CA PRO A 104 -17.02 -18.24 -5.26
C PRO A 104 -17.76 -18.56 -3.96
N ARG A 105 -17.89 -19.86 -3.68
CA ARG A 105 -18.29 -20.31 -2.34
C ARG A 105 -17.23 -19.90 -1.32
N PRO A 106 -17.60 -19.64 -0.05
CA PRO A 106 -16.66 -19.23 0.98
C PRO A 106 -15.43 -20.14 1.04
N TYR A 107 -14.24 -19.51 0.97
CA TYR A 107 -12.99 -20.20 1.21
C TYR A 107 -12.79 -20.40 2.70
N THR A 108 -12.35 -21.61 3.08
CA THR A 108 -11.87 -21.89 4.44
C THR A 108 -10.57 -21.15 4.72
N LYS A 109 -10.26 -20.95 6.01
CA LYS A 109 -8.99 -20.34 6.42
C LYS A 109 -7.79 -21.11 5.86
N GLU A 110 -7.85 -22.44 5.88
CA GLU A 110 -6.82 -23.32 5.35
C GLU A 110 -6.60 -23.11 3.85
N GLN A 111 -7.67 -22.97 3.07
CA GLN A 111 -7.58 -22.68 1.63
C GLN A 111 -6.97 -21.30 1.39
N THR A 112 -7.37 -20.27 2.14
CA THR A 112 -6.81 -18.93 1.99
C THR A 112 -5.34 -18.89 2.40
N LEU A 113 -4.93 -19.63 3.45
CA LEU A 113 -3.52 -19.75 3.85
C LEU A 113 -2.70 -20.55 2.82
N ALA A 114 -3.28 -21.55 2.16
CA ALA A 114 -2.63 -22.24 1.05
C ALA A 114 -2.41 -21.29 -0.14
N TYR A 115 -3.38 -20.41 -0.44
CA TYR A 115 -3.19 -19.40 -1.48
C TYR A 115 -2.19 -18.32 -1.07
N TRP A 116 -2.18 -17.94 0.21
CA TRP A 116 -1.18 -17.04 0.78
C TRP A 116 0.23 -17.59 0.57
N GLN A 117 0.47 -18.86 0.90
CA GLN A 117 1.77 -19.51 0.72
C GLN A 117 2.19 -19.49 -0.75
N PHE A 118 1.25 -19.82 -1.65
CA PHE A 118 1.49 -19.76 -3.09
C PHE A 118 1.90 -18.35 -3.57
N CYS A 119 1.30 -17.30 -3.02
CA CYS A 119 1.68 -15.92 -3.33
C CYS A 119 3.05 -15.55 -2.74
N ASP A 120 3.34 -15.95 -1.49
CA ASP A 120 4.61 -15.66 -0.82
C ASP A 120 5.79 -16.35 -1.51
N ASP A 121 5.62 -17.63 -1.90
CA ASP A 121 6.63 -18.42 -2.59
C ASP A 121 7.04 -17.83 -3.95
N MET A 122 6.13 -17.11 -4.64
CA MET A 122 6.42 -16.57 -5.96
C MET A 122 7.05 -15.17 -5.95
N VAL A 123 7.01 -14.43 -4.84
CA VAL A 123 7.39 -13.01 -4.80
C VAL A 123 8.79 -12.79 -5.39
N ASP A 124 9.76 -13.58 -4.97
CA ASP A 124 11.16 -13.39 -5.35
C ASP A 124 11.39 -13.59 -6.84
N ASP A 125 10.84 -14.66 -7.41
CA ASP A 125 10.98 -15.01 -8.82
C ASP A 125 10.16 -14.05 -9.70
N ALA A 126 8.92 -13.76 -9.30
CA ALA A 126 8.06 -12.84 -10.03
C ALA A 126 8.69 -11.44 -10.09
N VAL A 127 9.09 -10.88 -8.94
CA VAL A 127 9.74 -9.56 -8.90
C VAL A 127 11.07 -9.56 -9.64
N ALA A 128 11.83 -10.67 -9.69
CA ALA A 128 13.04 -10.74 -10.50
C ALA A 128 12.74 -10.70 -12.01
N ALA A 129 11.67 -11.37 -12.45
CA ALA A 129 11.29 -11.49 -13.86
C ALA A 129 10.64 -10.23 -14.44
N LEU A 130 10.03 -9.37 -13.61
CA LEU A 130 9.34 -8.16 -14.09
C LEU A 130 10.30 -7.18 -14.78
N ASP A 131 9.93 -6.66 -15.96
CA ASP A 131 10.57 -5.46 -16.49
C ASP A 131 10.01 -4.22 -15.79
N LEU A 132 10.63 -3.81 -14.68
CA LEU A 132 10.21 -2.65 -13.89
C LEU A 132 10.38 -1.32 -14.64
N GLN A 133 11.21 -1.28 -15.69
CA GLN A 133 11.41 -0.07 -16.50
C GLN A 133 10.35 0.07 -17.61
N ARG A 134 9.53 -0.96 -17.82
CA ARG A 134 8.44 -0.94 -18.81
C ARG A 134 7.52 0.26 -18.53
N PRO A 135 7.25 1.12 -19.54
CA PRO A 135 6.41 2.30 -19.37
C PRO A 135 4.94 1.95 -19.15
N THR A 136 4.53 0.71 -19.43
CA THR A 136 3.16 0.21 -19.24
C THR A 136 3.09 -0.87 -18.16
N SER A 137 1.96 -0.95 -17.47
CA SER A 137 1.73 -1.89 -16.37
C SER A 137 1.50 -3.32 -16.82
N GLY A 138 1.14 -3.54 -18.09
CA GLY A 138 0.63 -4.83 -18.59
C GLY A 138 -0.86 -5.06 -18.34
N PHE A 139 -1.57 -4.15 -17.66
CA PHE A 139 -3.00 -4.26 -17.37
C PHE A 139 -3.74 -3.05 -17.93
N SER A 140 -4.73 -3.30 -18.79
CA SER A 140 -5.39 -2.25 -19.60
C SER A 140 -6.10 -1.18 -18.75
N TRP A 141 -6.54 -1.55 -17.54
CA TRP A 141 -7.17 -0.66 -16.57
C TRP A 141 -6.16 0.17 -15.74
N TYR A 142 -4.86 -0.15 -15.77
CA TYR A 142 -3.80 0.63 -15.12
C TYR A 142 -2.85 1.27 -16.14
N ARG A 143 -3.10 2.54 -16.47
CA ARG A 143 -2.27 3.33 -17.42
C ARG A 143 -1.06 4.00 -16.75
N VAL A 144 -0.21 3.18 -16.11
CA VAL A 144 1.00 3.60 -15.38
C VAL A 144 2.17 2.69 -15.75
N SER A 145 3.39 3.04 -15.31
CA SER A 145 4.59 2.20 -15.49
C SER A 145 4.52 0.89 -14.69
N LYS A 146 5.32 -0.11 -15.06
CA LYS A 146 5.37 -1.39 -14.32
C LYS A 146 5.87 -1.19 -12.90
N LEU A 147 6.90 -0.37 -12.66
CA LEU A 147 7.37 -0.05 -11.32
C LEU A 147 6.27 0.59 -10.46
N GLU A 148 5.57 1.59 -11.00
CA GLU A 148 4.46 2.24 -10.30
C GLU A 148 3.30 1.28 -10.03
N HIS A 149 3.02 0.36 -10.95
CA HIS A 149 2.04 -0.70 -10.75
C HIS A 149 2.40 -1.61 -9.56
N GLN A 150 3.69 -1.95 -9.37
CA GLN A 150 4.11 -2.73 -8.20
C GLN A 150 3.92 -1.96 -6.88
N ILE A 151 4.13 -0.64 -6.88
CA ILE A 151 3.83 0.21 -5.72
C ILE A 151 2.31 0.24 -5.45
N ILE A 152 1.49 0.32 -6.49
CA ILE A 152 0.02 0.23 -6.39
C ILE A 152 -0.40 -1.12 -5.78
N ASN A 153 0.19 -2.22 -6.23
CA ASN A 153 -0.13 -3.55 -5.72
C ASN A 153 0.24 -3.71 -4.23
N LEU A 154 1.43 -3.28 -3.82
CA LEU A 154 1.81 -3.23 -2.40
C LEU A 154 0.81 -2.43 -1.55
N ARG A 155 0.35 -1.29 -2.07
CA ARG A 155 -0.65 -0.46 -1.40
C ARG A 155 -2.03 -1.11 -1.34
N HIS A 156 -2.45 -1.79 -2.41
CA HIS A 156 -3.70 -2.56 -2.43
C HIS A 156 -3.68 -3.64 -1.33
N LEU A 157 -2.61 -4.43 -1.28
CA LEU A 157 -2.41 -5.46 -0.24
C LEU A 157 -2.53 -4.84 1.16
N GLN A 158 -1.84 -3.72 1.42
CA GLN A 158 -1.87 -3.03 2.71
C GLN A 158 -3.23 -2.41 3.03
N HIS A 159 -3.93 -1.88 2.03
CA HIS A 159 -5.28 -1.31 2.22
C HIS A 159 -6.27 -2.39 2.67
N ARG A 160 -6.23 -3.58 2.06
CA ARG A 160 -7.05 -4.73 2.47
C ARG A 160 -6.63 -5.30 3.82
N LEU A 161 -5.33 -5.36 4.07
CA LEU A 161 -4.80 -5.75 5.37
C LEU A 161 -5.25 -4.81 6.49
N ALA A 162 -5.22 -3.48 6.29
CA ALA A 162 -5.70 -2.52 7.28
C ALA A 162 -7.19 -2.73 7.60
N GLN A 163 -8.01 -2.98 6.58
CA GLN A 163 -9.43 -3.32 6.73
C GLN A 163 -9.64 -4.56 7.61
N LEU A 164 -8.87 -5.64 7.36
CA LEU A 164 -8.96 -6.88 8.14
C LEU A 164 -8.44 -6.69 9.57
N ALA A 165 -7.32 -5.99 9.73
CA ALA A 165 -6.68 -5.74 11.02
C ALA A 165 -7.56 -4.88 11.94
N ASP A 166 -8.25 -3.89 11.38
CA ASP A 166 -9.19 -3.05 12.15
C ASP A 166 -10.43 -3.85 12.57
N ARG A 167 -10.97 -4.70 11.68
CA ARG A 167 -12.08 -5.59 12.03
C ARG A 167 -11.71 -6.56 13.14
N LEU A 168 -10.55 -7.21 13.03
CA LEU A 168 -10.04 -8.12 14.05
C LEU A 168 -9.87 -7.41 15.41
N ARG A 169 -9.32 -6.20 15.39
CA ARG A 169 -9.17 -5.39 16.60
C ARG A 169 -10.52 -4.98 17.19
N SER A 170 -11.48 -4.62 16.35
CA SER A 170 -12.81 -4.19 16.79
C SER A 170 -13.60 -5.31 17.46
N LYS A 171 -13.61 -6.50 16.86
CA LYS A 171 -14.40 -7.64 17.34
C LYS A 171 -13.71 -8.44 18.44
N GLU A 172 -12.39 -8.62 18.37
CA GLU A 172 -11.64 -9.50 19.27
C GLU A 172 -10.64 -8.77 20.19
N GLY A 173 -10.43 -7.46 20.01
CA GLY A 173 -9.39 -6.73 20.74
C GLY A 173 -7.96 -7.11 20.32
N VAL A 174 -7.79 -7.89 19.25
CA VAL A 174 -6.49 -8.41 18.80
C VAL A 174 -5.87 -7.49 17.74
N GLY A 175 -4.60 -7.14 17.92
CA GLY A 175 -3.85 -6.30 16.98
C GLY A 175 -2.93 -7.09 16.05
N THR A 176 -2.97 -6.79 14.76
CA THR A 176 -1.91 -7.18 13.81
C THR A 176 -0.63 -6.42 14.13
N ARG A 177 0.50 -7.13 14.20
CA ARG A 177 1.81 -6.51 14.44
C ARG A 177 2.38 -6.04 13.12
N TRP A 178 3.01 -4.87 13.14
CA TRP A 178 3.74 -4.36 12.01
C TRP A 178 4.97 -5.23 11.71
N VAL A 179 5.14 -5.59 10.43
CA VAL A 179 6.37 -6.21 9.91
C VAL A 179 7.02 -5.20 8.99
N ALA A 180 8.20 -4.68 9.36
CA ALA A 180 8.82 -3.57 8.64
C ALA A 180 9.51 -3.98 7.33
N ALA A 181 10.10 -5.18 7.31
CA ALA A 181 10.86 -5.73 6.20
C ALA A 181 10.97 -7.25 6.36
N ARG A 182 11.35 -7.95 5.29
CA ARG A 182 11.76 -9.36 5.37
C ARG A 182 12.92 -9.49 6.37
N ARG A 183 12.91 -10.52 7.22
CA ARG A 183 14.06 -10.84 8.08
C ARG A 183 15.18 -11.38 7.19
N VAL A 184 16.25 -10.62 7.00
CA VAL A 184 17.46 -11.03 6.28
C VAL A 184 18.54 -11.40 7.30
N THR A 185 19.26 -12.50 7.10
CA THR A 185 20.49 -12.82 7.84
C THR A 185 21.65 -11.99 7.29
N ALA A 186 22.51 -11.45 8.16
CA ALA A 186 23.40 -10.31 7.91
C ALA A 186 24.49 -10.41 6.80
N ASP A 187 24.51 -11.44 5.95
CA ASP A 187 25.65 -11.76 5.08
C ASP A 187 25.52 -11.38 3.58
N GLU A 188 24.48 -10.67 3.14
CA GLU A 188 24.24 -10.39 1.70
C GLU A 188 24.33 -8.91 1.30
N PHE A 189 25.48 -8.24 1.47
CA PHE A 189 25.74 -6.97 0.78
C PHE A 189 27.21 -6.79 0.40
N PRO A 190 27.49 -6.68 -0.91
CA PRO A 190 28.16 -5.47 -1.40
C PRO A 190 27.62 -5.05 -2.79
N ILE A 191 27.83 -3.78 -3.23
CA ILE A 191 28.30 -3.41 -4.59
C ILE A 191 28.27 -1.86 -4.82
N PRO A 192 29.16 -1.32 -5.71
CA PRO A 192 29.34 0.11 -6.00
C PRO A 192 28.64 0.65 -7.28
N ILE A 193 28.89 1.95 -7.52
CA ILE A 193 28.13 3.01 -8.22
C ILE A 193 28.35 3.11 -9.76
N THR A 194 27.36 3.63 -10.53
CA THR A 194 27.51 4.69 -11.59
C THR A 194 26.16 5.16 -12.20
N PRO A 195 26.03 6.40 -12.75
CA PRO A 195 24.71 7.03 -13.04
C PRO A 195 24.38 7.39 -14.52
N ARG A 196 23.06 7.65 -14.73
CA ARG A 196 22.33 8.52 -15.72
C ARG A 196 21.76 7.99 -17.05
N SER A 197 20.43 8.16 -17.25
CA SER A 197 19.71 8.92 -18.34
C SER A 197 18.19 8.58 -18.42
N PRO A 198 17.31 9.38 -19.10
CA PRO A 198 16.04 9.81 -18.53
C PRO A 198 14.79 9.05 -18.98
N MET A 199 14.07 8.53 -17.99
CA MET A 199 12.64 8.18 -17.92
C MET A 199 12.28 8.33 -16.42
N MET A 200 11.00 8.46 -16.05
CA MET A 200 10.57 8.85 -14.69
C MET A 200 11.45 8.27 -13.59
N THR A 201 12.15 9.16 -12.86
CA THR A 201 13.05 8.79 -11.79
C THR A 201 12.23 8.28 -10.61
N PHE A 202 12.76 7.35 -9.82
CA PHE A 202 12.11 6.84 -8.59
C PHE A 202 11.46 7.96 -7.77
N SER A 203 12.17 9.07 -7.56
CA SER A 203 11.67 10.20 -6.79
C SER A 203 10.42 10.83 -7.39
N SER A 204 10.31 10.91 -8.73
CA SER A 204 9.11 11.41 -9.39
C SER A 204 7.90 10.48 -9.21
N THR A 205 8.11 9.15 -9.28
CA THR A 205 7.06 8.15 -9.01
C THR A 205 6.61 8.18 -7.56
N MET A 206 7.55 8.22 -6.62
CA MET A 206 7.25 8.33 -5.19
C MET A 206 6.51 9.62 -4.89
N ARG A 207 6.94 10.75 -5.47
CA ARG A 207 6.28 12.05 -5.29
C ARG A 207 4.84 12.00 -5.75
N SER A 208 4.58 11.50 -6.96
CA SER A 208 3.21 11.37 -7.48
C SER A 208 2.34 10.46 -6.60
N SER A 209 2.92 9.38 -6.06
CA SER A 209 2.22 8.49 -5.13
C SER A 209 1.89 9.25 -3.83
N PHE A 210 2.87 9.72 -3.06
CA PHE A 210 2.62 10.41 -1.79
C PHE A 210 1.61 11.56 -1.91
N LEU A 211 1.71 12.40 -2.94
CA LEU A 211 0.79 13.53 -3.10
C LEU A 211 -0.65 13.08 -3.39
N ARG A 212 -0.84 12.02 -4.18
CA ARG A 212 -2.17 11.45 -4.43
C ARG A 212 -2.77 10.81 -3.17
N GLU A 213 -1.93 10.26 -2.30
CA GLU A 213 -2.34 9.65 -1.04
C GLU A 213 -2.72 10.71 -0.03
N LEU A 214 -1.92 11.77 0.11
CA LEU A 214 -2.21 12.91 0.98
C LEU A 214 -3.47 13.65 0.53
N GLU A 215 -3.65 13.83 -0.77
CA GLU A 215 -4.89 14.34 -1.36
C GLU A 215 -6.09 13.42 -1.03
N SER A 216 -5.88 12.12 -0.91
CA SER A 216 -6.93 11.20 -0.49
C SER A 216 -7.20 11.27 1.01
N VAL A 217 -6.17 11.44 1.85
CA VAL A 217 -6.33 11.73 3.29
C VAL A 217 -7.14 13.02 3.46
N ARG A 218 -6.83 14.07 2.69
CA ARG A 218 -7.56 15.34 2.67
C ARG A 218 -9.05 15.11 2.38
N ARG A 219 -9.36 14.38 1.30
CA ARG A 219 -10.74 14.06 0.90
C ARG A 219 -11.48 13.19 1.92
N GLU A 220 -10.81 12.24 2.57
CA GLU A 220 -11.42 11.47 3.65
C GLU A 220 -11.83 12.38 4.81
N ILE A 221 -10.94 13.28 5.26
CA ILE A 221 -11.23 14.22 6.34
C ILE A 221 -12.35 15.19 5.97
N GLU A 222 -12.44 15.58 4.70
CA GLU A 222 -13.54 16.41 4.18
C GLU A 222 -14.88 15.69 4.10
N ALA A 223 -14.87 14.37 3.92
CA ALA A 223 -16.08 13.57 3.74
C ALA A 223 -16.86 13.30 5.05
N TYR A 224 -16.35 13.74 6.20
CA TYR A 224 -17.12 13.73 7.45
C TYR A 224 -18.17 14.84 7.43
N SER A 225 -19.45 14.47 7.40
CA SER A 225 -20.59 15.39 7.44
C SER A 225 -20.68 16.19 8.73
N ASP A 226 -20.35 15.57 9.86
CA ASP A 226 -20.21 16.18 11.17
C ASP A 226 -18.73 16.12 11.60
N GLU A 227 -18.17 17.28 11.94
CA GLU A 227 -16.77 17.42 12.33
C GLU A 227 -16.44 16.71 13.65
N SER A 228 -17.41 16.60 14.56
CA SER A 228 -17.22 15.88 15.83
C SER A 228 -16.95 14.38 15.62
N LEU A 229 -17.46 13.81 14.52
CA LEU A 229 -17.24 12.41 14.19
C LEU A 229 -15.78 12.10 13.79
N ILE A 230 -14.99 13.09 13.35
CA ILE A 230 -13.56 12.93 13.07
C ILE A 230 -12.80 12.44 14.31
N TRP A 231 -13.29 12.80 15.50
CA TRP A 231 -12.67 12.51 16.80
C TRP A 231 -13.32 11.37 17.57
N SER A 232 -14.35 10.74 17.00
CA SER A 232 -15.02 9.61 17.62
C SER A 232 -14.06 8.44 17.84
N LEU A 233 -14.34 7.64 18.87
CA LEU A 233 -13.58 6.44 19.20
C LEU A 233 -14.55 5.28 19.37
N PRO A 234 -14.99 4.66 18.26
CA PRO A 234 -15.80 3.45 18.31
C PRO A 234 -15.09 2.34 19.11
N PRO A 235 -15.85 1.43 19.75
CA PRO A 235 -15.28 0.28 20.43
C PRO A 235 -14.28 -0.48 19.54
N GLY A 236 -13.05 -0.62 20.05
CA GLY A 236 -11.96 -1.34 19.39
C GLY A 236 -11.25 -0.60 18.26
N VAL A 237 -11.62 0.65 17.96
CA VAL A 237 -10.86 1.55 17.07
C VAL A 237 -10.07 2.55 17.92
N PRO A 238 -8.76 2.30 18.18
CA PRO A 238 -8.01 3.03 19.21
C PRO A 238 -7.58 4.44 18.79
N ASN A 239 -7.63 4.73 17.48
CA ASN A 239 -7.23 6.02 16.93
C ASN A 239 -8.36 6.59 16.09
N SER A 240 -8.74 7.82 16.38
CA SER A 240 -9.68 8.56 15.55
C SER A 240 -9.04 8.99 14.23
N ALA A 241 -9.85 9.34 13.24
CA ALA A 241 -9.33 9.91 11.98
C ALA A 241 -8.52 11.19 12.21
N GLY A 242 -8.94 12.05 13.15
CA GLY A 242 -8.17 13.24 13.54
C GLY A 242 -6.78 12.89 14.09
N THR A 243 -6.69 11.85 14.93
CA THR A 243 -5.41 11.35 15.47
C THR A 243 -4.50 10.85 14.36
N LEU A 244 -5.05 10.07 13.42
CA LEU A 244 -4.29 9.53 12.29
C LEU A 244 -3.84 10.62 11.31
N ALA A 245 -4.66 11.64 11.06
CA ALA A 245 -4.28 12.78 10.24
C ALA A 245 -3.12 13.59 10.86
N LEU A 246 -3.18 13.85 12.17
CA LEU A 246 -2.06 14.47 12.89
C LEU A 246 -0.78 13.63 12.81
N HIS A 247 -0.91 12.31 13.01
CA HIS A 247 0.21 11.39 12.95
C HIS A 247 0.86 11.35 11.55
N ILE A 248 0.05 11.21 10.50
CA ILE A 248 0.53 11.24 9.11
C ILE A 248 1.27 12.54 8.82
N ALA A 249 0.66 13.68 9.17
CA ALA A 249 1.24 14.99 8.89
C ALA A 249 2.56 15.20 9.64
N GLY A 250 2.63 14.85 10.91
CA GLY A 250 3.85 14.99 11.72
C GLY A 250 4.95 14.03 11.31
N ASN A 251 4.59 12.79 10.95
CA ASN A 251 5.53 11.79 10.43
C ASN A 251 6.20 12.26 9.14
N LEU A 252 5.42 12.72 8.15
CA LEU A 252 5.98 13.13 6.85
C LEU A 252 6.71 14.47 6.93
N GLN A 253 6.26 15.44 7.73
CA GLN A 253 7.01 16.68 7.96
C GLN A 253 8.36 16.41 8.65
N HIS A 254 8.43 15.40 9.53
CA HIS A 254 9.70 14.99 10.13
C HIS A 254 10.64 14.38 9.10
N TYR A 255 10.23 13.28 8.45
CA TYR A 255 11.16 12.54 7.59
C TYR A 255 11.45 13.23 6.26
N PHE A 256 10.44 13.80 5.58
CA PHE A 256 10.68 14.53 4.34
C PHE A 256 11.11 15.97 4.59
N GLY A 257 10.48 16.66 5.55
CA GLY A 257 10.79 18.06 5.83
C GLY A 257 12.10 18.23 6.59
N ALA A 258 12.18 17.75 7.83
CA ALA A 258 13.34 17.99 8.68
C ALA A 258 14.55 17.14 8.26
N VAL A 259 14.38 15.84 8.09
CA VAL A 259 15.51 14.91 7.84
C VAL A 259 16.05 15.05 6.42
N LEU A 260 15.19 14.92 5.40
CA LEU A 260 15.61 14.99 4.00
C LEU A 260 15.69 16.44 3.47
N GLY A 261 14.76 17.29 3.87
CA GLY A 261 14.64 18.68 3.39
C GLY A 261 15.39 19.72 4.23
N GLY A 262 15.90 19.35 5.40
CA GLY A 262 16.62 20.26 6.30
C GLY A 262 15.76 21.40 6.87
N THR A 263 14.43 21.24 6.93
CA THR A 263 13.55 22.26 7.53
C THR A 263 13.72 22.31 9.05
N ALA A 264 13.31 23.42 9.66
CA ALA A 264 13.30 23.57 11.12
C ALA A 264 12.12 22.88 11.81
N TYR A 265 11.43 21.95 11.13
CA TYR A 265 10.31 21.23 11.72
C TYR A 265 10.77 20.34 12.88
N ILE A 266 10.11 20.44 14.03
CA ILE A 266 10.38 19.62 15.21
C ILE A 266 9.14 18.78 15.48
N ARG A 267 9.30 17.45 15.43
CA ARG A 267 8.20 16.52 15.62
C ARG A 267 7.82 16.38 17.09
N ASP A 268 6.55 16.63 17.40
CA ASP A 268 5.94 16.31 18.69
C ASP A 268 5.05 15.06 18.58
N ARG A 269 5.69 13.89 18.63
CA ARG A 269 4.99 12.60 18.53
C ARG A 269 3.99 12.38 19.68
N PRO A 270 4.31 12.68 20.96
CA PRO A 270 3.31 12.60 22.02
C PRO A 270 2.06 13.43 21.74
N ALA A 271 2.20 14.64 21.19
CA ALA A 271 1.06 15.48 20.82
C ALA A 271 0.23 14.90 19.67
N GLU A 272 0.83 14.20 18.69
CA GLU A 272 0.10 13.52 17.60
C GLU A 272 -0.97 12.56 18.15
N PHE A 273 -0.70 11.90 19.29
CA PHE A 273 -1.59 10.90 19.88
C PHE A 273 -2.37 11.39 21.10
N SER A 274 -2.04 12.53 21.69
CA SER A 274 -2.75 13.09 22.87
C SER A 274 -3.65 14.29 22.52
N THR A 275 -3.35 15.03 21.45
CA THR A 275 -4.19 16.16 21.01
C THR A 275 -5.55 15.65 20.52
N ARG A 276 -6.63 16.35 20.91
CA ARG A 276 -8.00 16.05 20.52
C ARG A 276 -8.70 17.31 20.03
N ASP A 277 -9.82 17.12 19.33
CA ASP A 277 -10.74 18.18 18.91
C ASP A 277 -10.09 19.32 18.10
N VAL A 278 -9.05 18.99 17.34
CA VAL A 278 -8.46 19.92 16.35
C VAL A 278 -9.46 20.09 15.20
N SER A 279 -9.69 21.33 14.79
CA SER A 279 -10.65 21.62 13.72
C SER A 279 -10.23 20.97 12.40
N ARG A 280 -11.21 20.64 11.57
CA ARG A 280 -11.02 20.14 10.20
C ARG A 280 -10.06 21.06 9.45
N SER A 281 -10.27 22.38 9.51
CA SER A 281 -9.40 23.36 8.84
C SER A 281 -7.93 23.26 9.26
N GLU A 282 -7.66 23.11 10.55
CA GLU A 282 -6.30 22.96 11.08
C GLU A 282 -5.69 21.60 10.70
N LEU A 283 -6.47 20.51 10.68
CA LEU A 283 -6.02 19.23 10.13
C LEU A 283 -5.62 19.35 8.66
N LEU A 284 -6.43 20.04 7.84
CA LEU A 284 -6.15 20.25 6.43
C LEU A 284 -4.87 21.09 6.21
N VAL A 285 -4.63 22.11 7.05
CA VAL A 285 -3.39 22.90 7.02
C VAL A 285 -2.17 22.00 7.29
N ARG A 286 -2.26 21.08 8.27
CA ARG A 286 -1.17 20.15 8.59
C ARG A 286 -0.92 19.14 7.47
N ILE A 287 -1.97 18.64 6.82
CA ILE A 287 -1.86 17.76 5.65
C ILE A 287 -1.17 18.52 4.50
N ALA A 288 -1.57 19.75 4.22
CA ALA A 288 -0.93 20.59 3.20
C ALA A 288 0.56 20.87 3.49
N ALA A 289 0.93 21.07 4.76
CA ALA A 289 2.33 21.20 5.15
C ALA A 289 3.14 19.91 4.89
N ALA A 290 2.54 18.74 5.11
CA ALA A 290 3.15 17.46 4.78
C ALA A 290 3.30 17.27 3.26
N GLU A 291 2.31 17.67 2.46
CA GLU A 291 2.40 17.68 0.99
C GLU A 291 3.56 18.54 0.51
N ALA A 292 3.71 19.75 1.06
CA ALA A 292 4.81 20.65 0.74
C ALA A 292 6.18 20.06 1.11
N ALA A 293 6.28 19.41 2.28
CA ALA A 293 7.50 18.75 2.72
C ALA A 293 7.92 17.59 1.79
N VAL A 294 6.96 16.73 1.41
CA VAL A 294 7.18 15.63 0.46
C VAL A 294 7.61 16.17 -0.90
N ALA A 295 6.86 17.15 -1.43
CA ALA A 295 7.15 17.75 -2.72
C ALA A 295 8.56 18.36 -2.74
N GLY A 296 8.89 19.19 -1.74
CA GLY A 296 10.20 19.84 -1.64
C GLY A 296 11.36 18.84 -1.57
N ALA A 297 11.24 17.81 -0.72
CA ALA A 297 12.28 16.79 -0.59
C ALA A 297 12.48 15.99 -1.88
N LEU A 298 11.40 15.56 -2.53
CA LEU A 298 11.49 14.73 -3.75
C LEU A 298 11.76 15.55 -5.02
N ASP A 299 11.46 16.85 -5.04
CA ASP A 299 11.87 17.76 -6.13
C ASP A 299 13.38 18.04 -6.09
N ALA A 300 14.00 18.04 -4.91
CA ALA A 300 15.45 18.10 -4.72
C ALA A 300 16.19 16.78 -5.08
N SER A 301 15.51 15.83 -5.72
CA SER A 301 15.98 14.44 -5.95
C SER A 301 17.32 14.27 -6.66
N THR A 302 17.83 15.27 -7.37
CA THR A 302 19.20 15.20 -7.92
C THR A 302 20.28 15.16 -6.85
N GLN A 303 19.94 15.46 -5.58
CA GLN A 303 20.83 15.42 -4.42
C GLN A 303 20.53 14.26 -3.46
N LEU A 304 19.42 13.54 -3.63
CA LEU A 304 19.06 12.39 -2.80
C LEU A 304 19.83 11.15 -3.27
N ASP A 305 20.83 10.74 -2.50
CA ASP A 305 21.41 9.40 -2.65
C ASP A 305 20.44 8.38 -2.03
N LEU A 306 19.80 7.60 -2.89
CA LEU A 306 18.80 6.61 -2.51
C LEU A 306 19.39 5.38 -1.82
N ALA A 307 20.67 5.08 -2.07
CA ALA A 307 21.35 3.90 -1.55
C ALA A 307 22.07 4.18 -0.22
N GLN A 308 22.31 5.46 0.12
CA GLN A 308 22.95 5.78 1.38
C GLN A 308 22.06 5.35 2.57
N PRO A 309 22.67 4.91 3.68
CA PRO A 309 21.96 4.71 4.94
C PRO A 309 21.19 5.96 5.32
N PHE A 310 19.91 5.79 5.64
CA PHE A 310 19.09 6.86 6.16
C PHE A 310 19.61 7.26 7.54
N SER A 311 19.68 8.57 7.82
CA SER A 311 20.37 9.11 8.99
C SER A 311 19.73 8.70 10.33
N GLU A 312 18.44 8.36 10.32
CA GLU A 312 17.70 7.92 11.49
C GLU A 312 17.20 6.47 11.32
N PRO A 313 17.39 5.58 12.32
CA PRO A 313 16.84 4.23 12.25
C PRO A 313 15.30 4.27 12.36
N LEU A 314 14.61 3.47 11.55
CA LEU A 314 13.16 3.29 11.65
C LEU A 314 12.87 1.99 12.42
N GLY A 315 12.21 2.11 13.58
CA GLY A 315 11.87 0.95 14.41
C GLY A 315 13.09 0.16 14.90
N GLY A 316 14.26 0.80 14.99
CA GLY A 316 15.53 0.17 15.39
C GLY A 316 16.30 -0.49 14.24
N ALA A 317 15.78 -0.48 13.01
CA ALA A 317 16.49 -0.99 11.83
C ALA A 317 17.20 0.15 11.08
N ALA A 318 18.46 -0.10 10.67
CA ALA A 318 19.15 0.75 9.71
C ALA A 318 18.66 0.38 8.29
N LEU A 319 18.15 1.37 7.57
CA LEU A 319 17.59 1.22 6.23
C LEU A 319 18.23 2.24 5.30
N THR A 320 18.25 1.95 4.01
CA THR A 320 18.62 2.91 2.97
C THR A 320 17.56 4.00 2.80
N THR A 321 17.92 5.11 2.18
CA THR A 321 16.98 6.20 1.90
C THR A 321 15.80 5.75 1.02
N ALA A 322 16.04 4.89 0.03
CA ALA A 322 14.97 4.29 -0.78
C ALA A 322 13.99 3.45 0.04
N GLU A 323 14.50 2.60 0.93
CA GLU A 323 13.69 1.76 1.80
C GLU A 323 12.83 2.59 2.73
N VAL A 324 13.38 3.66 3.31
CA VAL A 324 12.60 4.57 4.15
C VAL A 324 11.52 5.28 3.34
N ILE A 325 11.81 5.79 2.14
CA ILE A 325 10.82 6.45 1.29
C ILE A 325 9.67 5.48 0.92
N ILE A 326 9.99 4.23 0.56
CA ILE A 326 8.97 3.21 0.25
C ILE A 326 8.18 2.85 1.51
N HIS A 327 8.87 2.62 2.63
CA HIS A 327 8.23 2.32 3.91
C HIS A 327 7.24 3.42 4.32
N LEU A 328 7.61 4.69 4.17
CA LEU A 328 6.75 5.83 4.47
C LEU A 328 5.52 5.87 3.57
N ALA A 329 5.62 5.44 2.30
CA ALA A 329 4.48 5.36 1.40
C ALA A 329 3.51 4.25 1.82
N VAL A 330 4.05 3.09 2.20
CA VAL A 330 3.29 1.95 2.73
C VAL A 330 2.61 2.32 4.05
N HIS A 331 3.33 2.99 4.96
CA HIS A 331 2.82 3.48 6.24
C HIS A 331 1.69 4.52 6.07
N LEU A 332 1.86 5.47 5.14
CA LEU A 332 0.81 6.41 4.76
C LEU A 332 -0.43 5.69 4.23
N ALA A 333 -0.27 4.73 3.32
CA ALA A 333 -1.38 3.96 2.78
C ALA A 333 -2.12 3.13 3.85
N TYR A 334 -1.39 2.55 4.80
CA TYR A 334 -1.95 1.83 5.94
C TYR A 334 -2.88 2.73 6.76
N HIS A 335 -2.42 3.92 7.15
CA HIS A 335 -3.25 4.86 7.93
C HIS A 335 -4.36 5.51 7.10
N LEU A 336 -4.17 5.74 5.80
CA LEU A 336 -5.25 6.17 4.92
C LEU A 336 -6.40 5.15 4.90
N GLY A 337 -6.09 3.84 4.85
CA GLY A 337 -7.09 2.77 4.96
C GLY A 337 -7.84 2.80 6.29
N GLN A 338 -7.14 3.06 7.40
CA GLN A 338 -7.78 3.22 8.72
C GLN A 338 -8.70 4.45 8.77
N ILE A 339 -8.32 5.57 8.15
CA ILE A 339 -9.15 6.78 8.11
C ILE A 339 -10.43 6.54 7.30
N ASP A 340 -10.35 5.89 6.13
CA ASP A 340 -11.53 5.54 5.32
C ASP A 340 -12.50 4.64 6.11
N TYR A 341 -11.98 3.61 6.77
CA TYR A 341 -12.84 2.69 7.51
C TYR A 341 -13.44 3.33 8.76
N HIS A 342 -12.64 4.11 9.49
CA HIS A 342 -13.13 4.92 10.59
C HIS A 342 -14.29 5.81 10.13
N ARG A 343 -14.15 6.52 8.99
CA ARG A 343 -15.22 7.38 8.45
C ARG A 343 -16.51 6.59 8.25
N ARG A 344 -16.43 5.50 7.49
CA ARG A 344 -17.60 4.64 7.20
C ARG A 344 -18.27 4.14 8.46
N LEU A 345 -17.47 3.74 9.45
CA LEU A 345 -17.96 3.21 10.73
C LEU A 345 -18.73 4.27 11.53
N VAL A 346 -18.21 5.50 11.64
CA VAL A 346 -18.80 6.53 12.49
C VAL A 346 -19.90 7.35 11.80
N THR A 347 -19.86 7.45 10.48
CA THR A 347 -20.89 8.18 9.70
C THR A 347 -21.99 7.28 9.18
N GLY A 348 -21.75 5.96 9.08
CA GLY A 348 -22.62 5.01 8.41
C GLY A 348 -22.66 5.16 6.88
N ASP A 349 -21.82 6.01 6.28
CA ASP A 349 -21.77 6.23 4.84
C ASP A 349 -20.81 5.25 4.14
N PRO A 350 -21.32 4.29 3.33
CA PRO A 350 -20.51 3.30 2.65
C PRO A 350 -19.88 3.81 1.34
N ALA A 351 -20.09 5.08 0.95
CA ALA A 351 -19.51 5.62 -0.27
C ALA A 351 -17.97 5.66 -0.18
N GLY A 352 -17.28 5.22 -1.23
CA GLY A 352 -15.84 5.39 -1.36
C GLY A 352 -15.48 6.72 -2.01
N ILE A 353 -14.37 7.32 -1.58
CA ILE A 353 -13.88 8.56 -2.19
C ILE A 353 -12.98 8.32 -3.42
N ASN A 354 -12.81 7.08 -3.88
CA ASN A 354 -11.81 6.74 -4.91
C ASN A 354 -10.38 7.12 -4.45
N ALA A 355 -9.99 6.71 -3.24
CA ALA A 355 -8.72 7.05 -2.60
C ALA A 355 -7.50 6.55 -3.39
N VAL A 356 -7.62 5.37 -4.00
CA VAL A 356 -6.52 4.72 -4.74
C VAL A 356 -6.70 4.77 -6.26
N ASP A 357 -7.49 5.72 -6.77
CA ASP A 357 -7.74 5.89 -8.20
C ASP A 357 -6.45 6.25 -8.97
N PRO A 358 -5.98 5.38 -9.90
CA PRO A 358 -4.77 5.61 -10.66
C PRO A 358 -4.90 6.76 -11.67
N SER A 359 -6.12 7.13 -12.07
CA SER A 359 -6.35 8.26 -13.00
C SER A 359 -5.95 9.61 -12.39
N ARG A 360 -5.79 9.67 -11.06
CA ARG A 360 -5.37 10.86 -10.31
C ARG A 360 -3.87 11.00 -10.18
N LEU A 361 -3.09 10.01 -10.61
CA LEU A 361 -1.63 10.10 -10.63
C LEU A 361 -1.19 11.12 -11.70
N ALA A 362 -0.21 11.95 -11.36
CA ALA A 362 0.38 12.91 -12.28
C ALA A 362 1.24 12.22 -13.36
N SER A 363 1.76 11.04 -13.02
CA SER A 363 2.54 10.11 -13.85
C SER A 363 1.73 9.34 -14.91
N ARG A 364 0.39 9.47 -14.93
CA ARG A 364 -0.46 8.67 -15.82
C ARG A 364 -0.10 8.85 -17.30
N LEU A 365 -0.16 7.75 -18.06
CA LEU A 365 -0.01 7.82 -19.51
C LEU A 365 -1.27 8.38 -20.19
N PRO A 366 -1.12 9.17 -21.27
CA PRO A 366 -2.25 9.71 -22.00
C PRO A 366 -3.09 8.60 -22.67
N PRO A 367 -4.39 8.85 -22.93
CA PRO A 367 -5.23 7.93 -23.69
C PRO A 367 -4.65 7.67 -25.08
N GLY A 368 -4.54 6.40 -25.49
CA GLY A 368 -4.04 6.02 -26.82
C GLY A 368 -2.56 5.62 -26.87
N ALA A 369 -1.84 5.66 -25.75
CA ALA A 369 -0.55 4.96 -25.60
C ALA A 369 -0.79 3.44 -25.46
N SER A 370 -1.30 2.80 -26.52
CA SER A 370 -1.33 1.33 -26.61
C SER A 370 0.10 0.81 -26.77
N SER A 371 0.43 -0.27 -26.05
CA SER A 371 1.64 -1.06 -26.31
C SER A 371 1.72 -1.43 -27.80
N PRO A 372 2.90 -1.40 -28.44
CA PRO A 372 3.11 -2.20 -29.65
C PRO A 372 2.97 -3.69 -29.35
#